data_AF-A0AA96PAA9-F1
#
_entry.id   AF-A0AA96PAA9-F1
#
_cell.length_a   1.000
_cell.length_b   1.000
_cell.length_c   1.000
_cell.angle_alpha   90.00
_cell.angle_beta   90.00
_cell.angle_gamma   90.00
#
_symmetry.space_group_name_H-M   'P 1'
#
loop_
_entity.id
_entity.type
_entity.pdbx_description
1 polymer ?
#
loop_
_entity_poly.entity_id
_entity_poly.type
_entity_poly.pdbx_seq_one_letter_code
_entity_poly.pdbx_strand_id
1 'polypeptide(L)' 'MTSLKTKESTLQALDRASRHPPSANQIRKQRVSFIMGSLDKESAVTRAKVEKSLAEQEGTKAD' A
#
# COMPACT_ATOMS: atom_id res chain seq x y z
N MET A 1 -25.56 9.08 -21.37
CA MET A 1 -24.82 8.05 -20.60
C MET A 1 -23.38 8.06 -21.07
N THR A 2 -22.43 8.33 -20.19
CA THR A 2 -21.00 8.34 -20.53
C THR A 2 -20.55 6.91 -20.86
N SER A 3 -20.16 6.67 -22.10
CA SER A 3 -19.58 5.40 -22.55
C SER A 3 -18.22 5.23 -21.89
N LEU A 4 -18.20 4.64 -20.69
CA LEU A 4 -16.97 4.29 -19.96
C LEU A 4 -16.12 3.39 -20.85
N LYS A 5 -15.02 3.92 -21.38
CA LYS A 5 -14.01 3.17 -22.15
C LYS A 5 -13.11 2.35 -21.22
N THR A 6 -13.70 1.55 -20.35
CA THR A 6 -12.90 0.68 -19.49
C THR A 6 -12.33 -0.43 -20.36
N LYS A 7 -11.01 -0.51 -20.44
CA LYS A 7 -10.34 -1.59 -21.17
C LYS A 7 -10.69 -2.90 -20.49
N GLU A 8 -11.21 -3.87 -21.25
CA GLU A 8 -11.59 -5.19 -20.75
C GLU A 8 -10.43 -5.87 -20.00
N SER A 9 -9.20 -5.69 -20.50
CA SER A 9 -7.98 -6.16 -19.85
C SER A 9 -7.79 -5.62 -18.42
N THR A 10 -8.22 -4.38 -18.17
CA THR A 10 -8.14 -3.76 -16.84
C THR A 10 -9.16 -4.37 -15.89
N LEU A 11 -10.38 -4.63 -16.36
CA LEU A 11 -11.40 -5.31 -15.56
C LEU A 11 -10.97 -6.73 -15.19
N GLN A 12 -10.43 -7.49 -16.14
CA GLN A 12 -9.93 -8.82 -15.88
C GLN A 12 -8.74 -8.83 -14.91
N ALA A 13 -7.85 -7.84 -14.99
CA ALA A 13 -6.74 -7.71 -14.05
C ALA A 13 -7.25 -7.41 -12.62
N LEU A 14 -8.24 -6.53 -12.48
CA LEU A 14 -8.86 -6.23 -11.19
C LEU A 14 -9.59 -7.44 -10.60
N ASP A 15 -10.33 -8.20 -11.41
CA ASP A 15 -11.01 -9.42 -10.97
C ASP A 15 -10.01 -10.52 -10.54
N ARG A 16 -8.90 -10.68 -11.25
CA ARG A 16 -7.84 -11.60 -10.80
C ARG A 16 -7.20 -11.14 -9.50
N ALA A 17 -6.94 -9.85 -9.36
CA ALA A 17 -6.37 -9.29 -8.14
C ALA A 17 -7.32 -9.41 -6.93
N SER A 18 -8.63 -9.22 -7.14
CA SER A 18 -9.63 -9.31 -6.06
C SER A 18 -9.76 -10.73 -5.48
N ARG A 19 -9.47 -11.75 -6.30
CA ARG A 19 -9.44 -13.17 -5.87
C ARG A 19 -8.18 -13.54 -5.08
N HIS A 20 -7.20 -12.65 -5.01
CA HIS A 20 -5.93 -12.86 -4.32
C HIS A 20 -5.76 -11.83 -3.21
N PRO A 21 -6.39 -12.07 -2.03
CA PRO A 21 -6.27 -11.14 -0.92
C PRO A 21 -4.79 -10.97 -0.55
N PRO A 22 -4.36 -9.73 -0.24
CA PRO A 22 -2.98 -9.46 0.10
C PRO A 22 -2.60 -10.18 1.40
N SER A 23 -1.41 -10.76 1.42
CA SER A 23 -0.79 -11.29 2.63
C SER A 23 -0.51 -10.16 3.64
N ALA A 24 -0.31 -10.52 4.92
CA ALA A 24 0.04 -9.55 5.96
C ALA A 24 1.26 -8.67 5.60
N ASN A 25 2.29 -9.25 4.99
CA ASN A 25 3.47 -8.52 4.53
C ASN A 25 3.14 -7.53 3.40
N GLN A 26 2.27 -7.93 2.46
CA GLN A 26 1.82 -7.03 1.39
C GLN A 26 1.00 -5.87 1.95
N ILE A 27 0.11 -6.13 2.91
CA ILE A 27 -0.64 -5.07 3.62
C ILE A 27 0.34 -4.12 4.33
N ARG A 28 1.34 -4.65 5.03
CA ARG A 28 2.35 -3.83 5.71
C ARG A 28 3.11 -2.94 4.71
N LYS A 29 3.57 -3.49 3.59
CA LYS A 29 4.25 -2.72 2.53
C LYS A 29 3.36 -1.65 1.91
N GLN A 30 2.06 -1.93 1.73
CA GLN A 30 1.09 -0.95 1.25
C GLN A 30 0.92 0.20 2.24
N ARG A 31 0.79 -0.09 3.56
CA ARG A 31 0.71 0.93 4.61
C ARG A 31 1.94 1.83 4.62
N VAL A 32 3.14 1.25 4.59
CA VAL A 32 4.40 2.01 4.52
C VAL A 32 4.41 2.91 3.27
N SER A 33 4.04 2.38 2.11
CA SER A 33 4.04 3.14 0.86
C SER A 33 3.01 4.27 0.84
N PHE A 34 1.83 4.04 1.42
CA PHE A 34 0.81 5.06 1.61
C PHE A 34 1.32 6.20 2.50
N ILE A 35 1.88 5.86 3.67
CA ILE A 35 2.45 6.87 4.58
C ILE A 35 3.54 7.67 3.86
N MET A 36 4.51 6.99 3.24
CA MET A 36 5.58 7.64 2.50
C MET A 36 5.07 8.57 1.39
N GLY A 37 4.00 8.19 0.69
CA GLY A 37 3.39 9.00 -0.36
C GLY A 37 2.57 10.19 0.16
N SER A 38 2.13 10.15 1.42
CA SER A 38 1.39 11.24 2.09
C SER A 38 2.30 12.28 2.76
N LEU A 39 3.59 12.00 2.89
CA LEU A 39 4.55 12.94 3.46
C LEU A 39 4.82 14.10 2.51
N ASP A 40 5.06 15.28 3.08
CA ASP A 40 5.55 16.42 2.31
C ASP A 40 6.90 16.11 1.67
N LYS A 41 7.17 16.72 0.51
CA LYS A 41 8.42 16.51 -0.24
C LYS A 41 9.68 16.89 0.56
N GLU A 42 9.54 17.83 1.48
CA GLU A 42 10.61 18.29 2.37
C GLU A 42 10.72 17.45 3.65
N SER A 43 9.90 16.41 3.80
CA SER A 43 9.93 15.55 4.98
C SER A 43 11.26 14.78 5.05
N ALA A 44 11.96 14.93 6.17
CA ALA A 44 13.14 14.15 6.48
C ALA A 44 12.81 12.70 6.94
N VAL A 45 11.53 12.33 6.98
CA VAL A 45 11.10 11.00 7.45
C VAL A 45 11.49 9.93 6.42
N THR A 46 12.26 8.94 6.87
CA THR A 46 12.70 7.83 6.03
C THR A 46 11.75 6.65 6.10
N ARG A 47 11.79 5.79 5.07
CA ARG A 47 11.05 4.52 5.05
C ARG A 47 11.34 3.65 6.27
N ALA A 48 12.61 3.55 6.68
CA ALA A 48 13.02 2.78 7.86
C ALA A 48 12.39 3.33 9.15
N LYS A 49 12.28 4.66 9.27
CA LYS A 49 11.63 5.30 10.42
C LYS A 49 10.13 4.97 10.45
N VAL A 50 9.46 5.00 9.30
CA VAL A 50 8.04 4.62 9.18
C VAL A 50 7.84 3.14 9.54
N GLU A 51 8.66 2.24 9.02
CA GLU A 51 8.57 0.80 9.30
C GLU A 51 8.77 0.49 10.78
N LYS A 52 9.73 1.17 11.43
CA LYS A 52 9.97 1.05 12.86
C LYS A 52 8.77 1.55 13.68
N SER A 53 8.27 2.75 13.39
CA SER A 53 7.12 3.31 14.12
C SER A 53 5.85 2.49 13.92
N LEU A 54 5.62 1.93 12.74
CA LEU A 54 4.52 1.00 12.51
C LEU A 54 4.69 -0.29 13.33
N ALA A 55 5.90 -0.86 13.39
CA ALA A 55 6.14 -2.06 14.18
C ALA A 55 5.87 -1.82 15.67
N GLU A 56 6.36 -0.69 16.21
CA GLU A 56 6.11 -0.25 17.59
C GLU A 56 4.61 -0.10 17.89
N GLN A 57 3.85 0.54 16.98
CA GLN A 57 2.39 0.70 17.13
C GLN A 57 1.64 -0.64 17.08
N GLU A 58 2.08 -1.56 16.22
CA GLU A 58 1.48 -2.88 16.05
C GLU A 58 1.91 -3.89 17.15
N GLY A 59 2.75 -3.47 18.10
CA GLY A 59 3.27 -4.33 19.16
C GLY A 59 4.21 -5.43 18.66
N THR A 60 4.77 -5.23 17.46
CA THR A 60 5.73 -6.16 16.84
C THR A 60 7.15 -5.62 17.00
N LYS A 61 8.13 -6.50 17.16
CA LYS A 61 9.53 -6.07 17.15
C LYS A 61 9.89 -5.65 15.72
N ALA A 62 10.46 -4.46 15.57
CA ALA A 62 11.15 -4.12 14.33
C ALA A 62 12.40 -5.00 14.24
N ASP A 63 12.44 -5.91 13.27
CA ASP A 63 13.62 -6.74 12.97
C ASP A 63 14.79 -5.88 12.44
#